data_AF-A0A6S6VSP5-F1
#
_entry.id   AF-A0A6S6VSP5-F1
#
_cell.length_a   1.000
_cell.length_b   1.000
_cell.length_c   1.000
_cell.angle_alpha   90.00
_cell.angle_beta   90.00
_cell.angle_gamma   90.00
#
_symmetry.space_group_name_H-M   'P 1'
#
loop_
_entity.id
_entity.type
_entity.pdbx_description
1 polymer ?
#
loop_
_entity_poly.entity_id
_entity_poly.type
_entity_poly.pdbx_seq_one_letter_code
_entity_poly.pdbx_strand_id
1 'polypeptide(L)'
;MATVSTSSSTPALSHQNLAGQPPPTMATQQPQSLSPAYLETHTILTHLLTTLQSPSCPYHKHYSQWITHHTIPTLTTTLLSLIRPPVWTFISTPVWSLDALKQISPYPGDLRYEGRAIYLNGILGLDKRLRVYVGQTTCLRQRVGQHLNFRYRRDNVGLHYLGLERSAWNVFAVLCFVPMGMEEVALTMNVLEMLMCLIFRSLPVESLRVWLPPDNEEEDGTGVVVSKERRTSREGVMGGLNIACPLDQGLTSFKDQPFVDLSGEEDELVQEWLGELERKREEKREEKREEKREEKRGMSEKVLLEKKGGVDIGEVEARKKAYAEKARGYNMHIEKDGVFVPHWVLLGVGAVIVGWALFRSSGGPRRL
;
A
#
# COMPACT_ATOMS: atom_id res chain seq x y z
N MET A 1 -6.89 69.43 28.72
CA MET A 1 -7.83 70.15 27.82
C MET A 1 -8.30 69.19 26.76
N ALA A 2 -9.61 69.04 26.64
CA ALA A 2 -10.30 68.16 25.71
C ALA A 2 -10.46 68.82 24.34
N THR A 3 -10.48 68.02 23.27
CA THR A 3 -11.59 67.98 22.30
C THR A 3 -11.57 66.68 21.52
N VAL A 4 -12.74 66.04 21.51
CA VAL A 4 -13.17 64.89 20.71
C VAL A 4 -13.62 65.37 19.33
N SER A 5 -13.46 64.54 18.29
CA SER A 5 -14.47 64.44 17.22
C SER A 5 -14.43 63.05 16.57
N THR A 6 -15.62 62.45 16.53
CA THR A 6 -15.99 61.13 16.03
C THR A 6 -16.36 61.15 14.55
N SER A 7 -16.33 59.95 13.93
CA SER A 7 -17.34 59.36 13.02
C SER A 7 -16.89 59.02 11.58
N SER A 8 -16.85 57.70 11.33
CA SER A 8 -17.48 56.93 10.25
C SER A 8 -17.41 57.41 8.78
N SER A 9 -16.82 56.57 7.93
CA SER A 9 -17.49 56.05 6.72
C SER A 9 -16.64 54.97 6.03
N THR A 10 -17.18 53.76 5.96
CA THR A 10 -16.81 52.69 5.04
C THR A 10 -17.04 53.13 3.58
N PRO A 11 -16.11 52.89 2.64
CA PRO A 11 -16.45 52.88 1.23
C PRO A 11 -16.80 51.45 0.78
N ALA A 12 -17.92 51.36 0.10
CA ALA A 12 -18.50 50.16 -0.48
C ALA A 12 -17.57 49.51 -1.53
N LEU A 13 -17.55 48.18 -1.52
CA LEU A 13 -17.02 47.34 -2.59
C LEU A 13 -17.76 47.63 -3.91
N SER A 14 -17.12 48.39 -4.80
CA SER A 14 -17.54 48.48 -6.18
C SER A 14 -17.18 47.19 -6.90
N HIS A 15 -18.18 46.48 -7.43
CA HIS A 15 -18.02 45.43 -8.42
C HIS A 15 -17.24 45.98 -9.62
N GLN A 16 -15.95 45.68 -9.71
CA GLN A 16 -15.18 45.91 -10.93
C GLN A 16 -15.21 44.66 -11.81
N ASN A 17 -15.67 44.89 -13.03
CA ASN A 17 -15.68 44.00 -14.19
C ASN A 17 -14.32 43.31 -14.39
N LEU A 18 -14.28 41.99 -14.23
CA LEU A 18 -13.14 41.13 -14.53
C LEU A 18 -13.23 40.57 -15.96
N ALA A 19 -13.35 41.47 -16.94
CA ALA A 19 -13.27 41.14 -18.35
C ALA A 19 -12.22 42.04 -19.00
N GLY A 20 -10.99 41.52 -19.16
CA GLY A 20 -9.97 42.20 -19.97
C GLY A 20 -8.55 42.26 -19.41
N GLN A 21 -8.13 41.41 -18.46
CA GLN A 21 -6.70 41.25 -18.20
C GLN A 21 -6.08 40.29 -19.23
N PRO A 22 -5.05 40.70 -20.00
CA PRO A 22 -4.32 39.79 -20.86
C PRO A 22 -3.65 38.71 -19.99
N PRO A 23 -3.55 37.46 -20.48
CA PRO A 23 -2.93 36.39 -19.72
C PRO A 23 -1.49 36.77 -19.34
N PRO A 24 -1.02 36.36 -18.15
CA PRO A 24 0.35 36.63 -17.74
C PRO A 24 1.30 36.02 -18.78
N THR A 25 2.17 36.86 -19.30
CA THR A 25 3.20 36.56 -20.29
C THR A 25 3.96 35.29 -19.87
N MET A 26 3.91 34.25 -20.71
CA MET A 26 4.68 33.03 -20.52
C MET A 26 6.17 33.41 -20.41
N ALA A 27 6.73 33.27 -19.22
CA ALA A 27 8.17 33.15 -19.08
C ALA A 27 8.61 31.95 -19.92
N THR A 28 9.53 32.20 -20.85
CA THR A 28 10.10 31.23 -21.77
C THR A 28 10.65 30.04 -20.97
N GLN A 29 9.91 28.94 -20.94
CA GLN A 29 10.36 27.69 -20.32
C GLN A 29 11.56 27.19 -21.14
N GLN A 30 12.69 26.95 -20.48
CA GLN A 30 13.77 26.16 -21.08
C GLN A 30 13.19 24.82 -21.56
N PRO A 31 13.71 24.24 -22.66
CA PRO A 31 13.31 22.90 -23.07
C PRO A 31 13.52 21.93 -21.89
N GLN A 32 12.43 21.34 -21.39
CA GLN A 32 12.44 20.41 -20.25
C GLN A 32 13.39 19.22 -20.45
N SER A 33 13.74 18.93 -21.71
CA SER A 33 14.63 17.85 -22.17
C SER A 33 16.09 17.98 -21.71
N LEU A 34 16.49 19.08 -21.05
CA LEU A 34 17.87 19.32 -20.62
C LEU A 34 18.02 19.54 -19.10
N SER A 35 16.96 19.38 -18.31
CA SER A 35 17.08 19.53 -16.85
C SER A 35 17.85 18.36 -16.23
N PRO A 36 18.62 18.55 -15.15
CA PRO A 36 19.32 17.45 -14.46
C PRO A 36 18.39 16.31 -14.05
N ALA A 37 17.17 16.64 -13.61
CA ALA A 37 16.18 15.64 -13.22
C ALA A 37 15.64 14.84 -14.43
N TYR A 38 15.47 15.50 -15.58
CA TYR A 38 15.12 14.80 -16.83
C TYR A 38 16.24 13.87 -17.26
N LEU A 39 17.50 14.34 -17.25
CA LEU A 39 18.65 13.53 -17.61
C LEU A 39 18.83 12.33 -16.69
N GLU A 40 18.73 12.50 -15.37
CA GLU A 40 18.78 11.38 -14.41
C GLU A 40 17.67 10.37 -14.68
N THR A 41 16.45 10.84 -14.91
CA THR A 41 15.29 9.97 -15.18
C THR A 41 15.44 9.23 -16.51
N HIS A 42 15.96 9.91 -17.54
CA HIS A 42 16.26 9.31 -18.83
C HIS A 42 17.33 8.22 -18.68
N THR A 43 18.44 8.48 -18.01
CA THR A 43 19.50 7.50 -17.74
C THR A 43 18.97 6.28 -17.00
N ILE A 44 18.15 6.47 -15.96
CA ILE A 44 17.51 5.37 -15.22
C ILE A 44 16.63 4.54 -16.16
N LEU A 45 15.78 5.17 -16.97
CA LEU A 45 14.86 4.46 -17.85
C LEU A 45 15.59 3.71 -18.97
N THR A 46 16.59 4.35 -19.60
CA THR A 46 17.40 3.70 -20.64
C THR A 46 18.12 2.50 -20.07
N HIS A 47 18.78 2.63 -18.91
CA HIS A 47 19.41 1.51 -18.23
C HIS A 47 18.44 0.37 -17.91
N LEU A 48 17.24 0.69 -17.39
CA LEU A 48 16.20 -0.29 -17.10
C LEU A 48 15.79 -1.06 -18.37
N LEU A 49 15.54 -0.37 -19.47
CA LEU A 49 15.13 -0.99 -20.73
C LEU A 49 16.27 -1.83 -21.33
N THR A 50 17.51 -1.35 -21.31
CA THR A 50 18.69 -2.12 -21.74
C THR A 50 18.86 -3.39 -20.91
N THR A 51 18.74 -3.28 -19.59
CA THR A 51 18.81 -4.42 -18.66
C THR A 51 17.70 -5.44 -18.95
N LEU A 52 16.46 -5.00 -19.14
CA LEU A 52 15.33 -5.86 -19.50
C LEU A 52 15.50 -6.54 -20.87
N GLN A 53 16.21 -5.90 -21.81
CA GLN A 53 16.50 -6.47 -23.12
C GLN A 53 17.67 -7.48 -23.06
N SER A 54 18.53 -7.43 -22.05
CA SER A 54 19.67 -8.34 -21.91
C SER A 54 19.25 -9.80 -21.72
N PRO A 55 19.86 -10.79 -22.42
CA PRO A 55 19.56 -12.22 -22.23
C PRO A 55 19.85 -12.75 -20.82
N SER A 56 20.72 -12.08 -20.05
CA SER A 56 21.01 -12.47 -18.67
C SER A 56 19.93 -12.05 -17.67
N CYS A 57 19.02 -11.15 -18.08
CA CYS A 57 17.93 -10.69 -17.22
C CYS A 57 16.85 -11.78 -17.08
N PRO A 58 16.39 -12.10 -15.85
CA PRO A 58 15.31 -13.06 -15.63
C PRO A 58 14.00 -12.69 -16.38
N TYR A 59 13.79 -11.39 -16.58
CA TYR A 59 12.60 -10.84 -17.24
C TYR A 59 12.73 -10.79 -18.77
N HIS A 60 13.89 -11.15 -19.34
CA HIS A 60 14.17 -11.04 -20.77
C HIS A 60 13.05 -11.60 -21.63
N LYS A 61 12.62 -12.84 -21.37
CA LYS A 61 11.59 -13.53 -22.16
C LYS A 61 10.26 -12.77 -22.26
N HIS A 62 9.96 -11.92 -21.28
CA HIS A 62 8.68 -11.21 -21.18
C HIS A 62 8.75 -9.80 -21.76
N TYR A 63 9.89 -9.12 -21.63
CA TYR A 63 10.02 -7.71 -22.02
C TYR A 63 10.85 -7.51 -23.31
N SER A 64 11.74 -8.42 -23.68
CA SER A 64 12.70 -8.19 -24.77
C SER A 64 12.03 -8.05 -26.13
N GLN A 65 10.98 -8.82 -26.41
CA GLN A 65 10.23 -8.70 -27.67
C GLN A 65 9.52 -7.35 -27.76
N TRP A 66 8.86 -6.92 -26.68
CA TRP A 66 8.20 -5.62 -26.59
C TRP A 66 9.17 -4.46 -26.81
N ILE A 67 10.34 -4.53 -26.15
CA ILE A 67 11.41 -3.53 -26.27
C ILE A 67 12.00 -3.51 -27.69
N THR A 68 12.21 -4.68 -28.29
CA THR A 68 12.74 -4.79 -29.65
C THR A 68 11.75 -4.26 -30.69
N HIS A 69 10.45 -4.53 -30.50
CA HIS A 69 9.40 -4.05 -31.40
C HIS A 69 9.32 -2.52 -31.43
N HIS A 70 9.36 -1.88 -30.26
CA HIS A 70 9.21 -0.42 -30.16
C HIS A 70 10.55 0.34 -30.23
N THR A 71 11.67 -0.30 -29.93
CA THR A 71 13.00 0.27 -29.69
C THR A 71 13.12 1.10 -28.41
N ILE A 72 14.31 1.10 -27.79
CA ILE A 72 14.60 1.83 -26.55
C ILE A 72 14.36 3.35 -26.69
N PRO A 73 14.82 4.06 -27.75
CA PRO A 73 14.61 5.51 -27.84
C PRO A 73 13.13 5.91 -27.92
N THR A 74 12.33 5.17 -28.67
CA THR A 74 10.88 5.42 -28.80
C THR A 74 10.14 5.11 -27.50
N LEU A 75 10.46 3.99 -26.84
CA LEU A 75 9.88 3.66 -25.53
C LEU A 75 10.25 4.69 -24.48
N THR A 76 11.51 5.11 -24.45
CA THR A 76 11.98 6.15 -23.52
C THR A 76 11.18 7.43 -23.72
N THR A 77 11.11 7.94 -24.95
CA THR A 77 10.33 9.14 -25.28
C THR A 77 8.86 8.99 -24.88
N THR A 78 8.24 7.85 -25.20
CA THR A 78 6.83 7.59 -24.91
C THR A 78 6.57 7.54 -23.41
N LEU A 79 7.34 6.75 -22.66
CA LEU A 79 7.16 6.56 -21.22
C LEU A 79 7.42 7.85 -20.44
N LEU A 80 8.46 8.62 -20.81
CA LEU A 80 8.73 9.92 -20.18
C LEU A 80 7.62 10.93 -20.45
N SER A 81 6.97 10.89 -21.62
CA SER A 81 5.83 11.76 -21.93
C SER A 81 4.58 11.50 -21.08
N LEU A 82 4.47 10.30 -20.48
CA LEU A 82 3.36 9.94 -19.59
C LEU A 82 3.54 10.47 -18.17
N ILE A 83 4.75 10.91 -17.82
CA ILE A 83 5.05 11.53 -16.52
C ILE A 83 4.41 12.92 -16.48
N ARG A 84 3.58 13.17 -15.46
CA ARG A 84 2.86 14.44 -15.35
C ARG A 84 3.83 15.61 -15.11
N PRO A 85 3.59 16.80 -15.70
CA PRO A 85 4.44 17.98 -15.50
C PRO A 85 4.74 18.38 -14.04
N PRO A 86 3.80 18.29 -13.08
CA PRO A 86 4.09 18.56 -11.68
C PRO A 86 5.13 17.63 -11.05
N VAL A 87 5.27 16.39 -11.56
CA VAL A 87 6.30 15.45 -11.10
C VAL A 87 7.68 15.98 -11.47
N TRP A 88 7.87 16.41 -12.72
CA TRP A 88 9.13 17.02 -13.19
C TRP A 88 9.52 18.23 -12.36
N THR A 89 8.53 19.06 -12.02
CA THR A 89 8.74 20.22 -11.14
C THR A 89 9.21 19.78 -9.75
N PHE A 90 8.54 18.78 -9.16
CA PHE A 90 8.88 18.25 -7.84
C PHE A 90 10.29 17.65 -7.79
N ILE A 91 10.63 16.74 -8.71
CA ILE A 91 11.92 16.04 -8.68
C ILE A 91 13.10 16.97 -9.01
N SER A 92 12.84 18.12 -9.63
CA SER A 92 13.84 19.18 -9.86
C SER A 92 14.08 20.04 -8.62
N THR A 93 13.27 19.91 -7.56
CA THR A 93 13.48 20.67 -6.33
C THR A 93 14.60 20.08 -5.48
N PRO A 94 15.43 20.93 -4.86
CA PRO A 94 16.54 20.47 -4.02
C PRO A 94 16.09 19.91 -2.67
N VAL A 95 14.85 20.22 -2.23
CA VAL A 95 14.35 19.82 -0.91
C VAL A 95 12.98 19.18 -1.07
N TRP A 96 12.94 17.86 -0.84
CA TRP A 96 11.69 17.11 -0.84
C TRP A 96 11.02 17.23 0.54
N SER A 97 9.69 17.21 0.57
CA SER A 97 8.92 17.19 1.82
C SER A 97 7.51 16.68 1.57
N LEU A 98 6.80 16.32 2.65
CA LEU A 98 5.41 15.89 2.55
C LEU A 98 4.52 16.99 1.93
N ASP A 99 4.78 18.26 2.25
CA ASP A 99 4.03 19.39 1.71
C ASP A 99 4.32 19.62 0.23
N ALA A 100 5.58 19.44 -0.20
CA ALA A 100 5.94 19.54 -1.61
C ALA A 100 5.28 18.41 -2.44
N LEU A 101 5.13 17.20 -1.88
CA LEU A 101 4.44 16.09 -2.55
C LEU A 101 2.97 16.40 -2.88
N LYS A 102 2.29 17.22 -2.06
CA LYS A 102 0.91 17.68 -2.35
C LYS A 102 0.81 18.42 -3.69
N GLN A 103 1.89 19.11 -4.10
CA GLN A 103 1.91 19.89 -5.32
C GLN A 103 1.97 19.02 -6.59
N ILE A 104 2.28 17.72 -6.47
CA ILE A 104 2.23 16.80 -7.62
C ILE A 104 0.78 16.61 -8.09
N SER A 105 -0.20 16.64 -7.18
CA SER A 105 -1.63 16.53 -7.50
C SER A 105 -2.42 17.70 -6.90
N PRO A 106 -2.25 18.90 -7.49
CA PRO A 106 -2.76 20.13 -6.90
C PRO A 106 -4.29 20.21 -6.95
N TYR A 107 -4.94 19.43 -7.82
CA TYR A 107 -6.38 19.44 -7.97
C TYR A 107 -7.02 18.24 -7.24
N PRO A 108 -8.03 18.46 -6.38
CA PRO A 108 -8.75 17.37 -5.71
C PRO A 108 -9.36 16.33 -6.68
N GLY A 109 -9.63 16.73 -7.92
CA GLY A 109 -10.13 15.86 -8.99
C GLY A 109 -9.11 14.83 -9.49
N ASP A 110 -7.81 15.08 -9.33
CA ASP A 110 -6.75 14.17 -9.82
C ASP A 110 -6.89 12.78 -9.20
N LEU A 111 -7.18 12.72 -7.88
CA LEU A 111 -7.37 11.46 -7.15
C LEU A 111 -8.74 10.80 -7.39
N ARG A 112 -9.65 11.49 -8.07
CA ARG A 112 -10.98 10.96 -8.45
C ARG A 112 -10.98 10.35 -9.85
N TYR A 113 -9.84 10.32 -10.54
CA TYR A 113 -9.72 9.72 -11.86
C TYR A 113 -10.11 8.24 -11.85
N GLU A 114 -10.93 7.83 -12.81
CA GLU A 114 -11.47 6.47 -12.94
C GLU A 114 -10.77 5.70 -14.06
N GLY A 115 -9.45 5.79 -14.10
CA GLY A 115 -8.65 5.10 -15.11
C GLY A 115 -7.30 4.63 -14.58
N ARG A 116 -6.48 4.15 -15.52
CA ARG A 116 -5.16 3.56 -15.26
C ARG A 116 -4.15 4.64 -14.86
N ALA A 117 -3.43 4.41 -13.78
CA ALA A 117 -2.48 5.39 -13.27
C ALA A 117 -1.36 4.74 -12.46
N ILE A 118 -0.23 5.44 -12.43
CA ILE A 118 0.82 5.24 -11.43
C ILE A 118 0.66 6.32 -10.37
N TYR A 119 0.62 5.93 -9.10
CA TYR A 119 0.44 6.82 -7.97
C TYR A 119 1.55 6.65 -6.94
N LEU A 120 1.69 7.67 -6.11
CA LEU A 120 2.56 7.71 -4.95
C LEU A 120 1.71 7.97 -3.70
N ASN A 121 2.11 7.37 -2.59
CA ASN A 121 1.63 7.69 -1.26
C ASN A 121 2.83 8.12 -0.41
N GLY A 122 2.91 9.41 -0.09
CA GLY A 122 3.88 9.97 0.83
C GLY A 122 3.30 9.90 2.25
N ILE A 123 4.03 9.26 3.16
CA ILE A 123 3.56 8.93 4.50
C ILE A 123 4.53 9.56 5.51
N LEU A 124 4.02 10.42 6.37
CA LEU A 124 4.78 10.98 7.48
C LEU A 124 4.56 10.12 8.72
N GLY A 125 5.58 9.37 9.10
CA GLY A 125 5.56 8.51 10.27
C GLY A 125 5.41 9.31 11.58
N LEU A 126 4.98 8.63 12.64
CA LEU A 126 4.96 9.20 14.00
C LEU A 126 6.37 9.56 14.51
N ASP A 127 7.38 8.89 13.96
CA ASP A 127 8.81 9.17 14.13
C ASP A 127 9.31 10.39 13.32
N LYS A 128 8.40 11.10 12.64
CA LYS A 128 8.66 12.27 11.79
C LYS A 128 9.51 11.97 10.56
N ARG A 129 9.64 10.71 10.15
CA ARG A 129 10.31 10.35 8.89
C ARG A 129 9.31 10.29 7.75
N LEU A 130 9.69 10.85 6.60
CA LEU A 130 8.92 10.73 5.36
C LEU A 130 9.24 9.39 4.70
N ARG A 131 8.20 8.63 4.36
CA ARG A 131 8.30 7.37 3.62
C ARG A 131 7.44 7.42 2.37
N VAL A 132 7.83 6.69 1.34
CA VAL A 132 7.12 6.67 0.07
C VAL A 132 6.79 5.26 -0.37
N TYR A 133 5.57 5.11 -0.87
CA TYR A 133 5.11 3.94 -1.59
C TYR A 133 4.65 4.36 -2.99
N VAL A 134 5.10 3.65 -4.01
CA VAL A 134 4.65 3.81 -5.39
C VAL A 134 3.81 2.60 -5.77
N GLY A 135 2.74 2.79 -6.53
CA GLY A 135 1.94 1.68 -7.00
C GLY A 135 1.24 1.97 -8.31
N GLN A 136 0.78 0.91 -8.96
CA GLN A 136 -0.05 1.01 -10.15
C GLN A 136 -1.50 0.58 -9.89
N THR A 137 -2.41 1.03 -10.76
CA THR A 137 -3.82 0.65 -10.68
C THR A 137 -4.53 0.86 -12.02
N THR A 138 -5.58 0.08 -12.25
CA THR A 138 -6.50 0.26 -13.37
C THR A 138 -7.64 1.25 -13.07
N CYS A 139 -7.86 1.57 -11.80
CA CYS A 139 -8.85 2.55 -11.34
C CYS A 139 -8.34 3.29 -10.10
N LEU A 140 -7.79 4.50 -10.32
CA LEU A 140 -7.17 5.29 -9.26
C LEU A 140 -8.12 5.61 -8.11
N ARG A 141 -9.33 6.11 -8.42
CA ARG A 141 -10.33 6.44 -7.40
C ARG A 141 -10.61 5.28 -6.45
N GLN A 142 -10.80 4.09 -7.00
CA GLN A 142 -11.06 2.89 -6.21
C GLN A 142 -9.84 2.52 -5.36
N ARG A 143 -8.64 2.55 -5.94
CA ARG A 143 -7.40 2.16 -5.24
C ARG A 143 -7.05 3.11 -4.10
N VAL A 144 -7.19 4.41 -4.28
CA VAL A 144 -7.01 5.40 -3.20
C VAL A 144 -8.05 5.16 -2.10
N GLY A 145 -9.30 4.88 -2.46
CA GLY A 145 -10.35 4.53 -1.50
C GLY A 145 -10.03 3.27 -0.67
N GLN A 146 -9.46 2.24 -1.31
CA GLN A 146 -8.98 1.04 -0.61
C GLN A 146 -7.90 1.37 0.42
N HIS A 147 -6.90 2.17 0.03
CA HIS A 147 -5.81 2.55 0.94
C HIS A 147 -6.30 3.34 2.15
N LEU A 148 -7.30 4.21 1.98
CA LEU A 148 -7.88 4.99 3.07
C LEU A 148 -8.82 4.17 3.96
N ASN A 149 -9.35 3.04 3.47
CA ASN A 149 -10.27 2.19 4.21
C ASN A 149 -9.54 1.27 5.21
N PHE A 150 -9.74 1.53 6.52
CA PHE A 150 -9.11 0.75 7.58
C PHE A 150 -9.43 -0.76 7.53
N ARG A 151 -10.64 -1.15 7.11
CA ARG A 151 -11.03 -2.57 7.02
C ARG A 151 -10.23 -3.27 5.93
N TYR A 152 -10.07 -2.59 4.80
CA TYR A 152 -9.27 -3.11 3.69
C TYR A 152 -7.80 -3.28 4.13
N ARG A 153 -7.21 -2.31 4.83
CA ARG A 153 -5.84 -2.40 5.35
C ARG A 153 -5.67 -3.56 6.34
N ARG A 154 -6.59 -3.70 7.28
CA ARG A 154 -6.57 -4.81 8.26
C ARG A 154 -6.54 -6.18 7.59
N ASP A 155 -7.33 -6.34 6.52
CA ASP A 155 -7.49 -7.62 5.83
C ASP A 155 -6.38 -7.87 4.79
N ASN A 156 -5.58 -6.85 4.45
CA ASN A 156 -4.47 -6.92 3.49
C ASN A 156 -3.20 -6.44 4.16
N VAL A 157 -2.47 -7.33 4.83
CA VAL A 157 -1.26 -6.94 5.58
C VAL A 157 -0.08 -6.72 4.63
N GLY A 158 0.64 -5.60 4.81
CA GLY A 158 1.88 -5.31 4.09
C GLY A 158 2.61 -4.11 4.68
N LEU A 159 3.91 -3.97 4.37
CA LEU A 159 4.76 -2.90 4.91
C LEU A 159 4.16 -1.50 4.67
N HIS A 160 3.61 -1.26 3.48
CA HIS A 160 2.91 -0.01 3.15
C HIS A 160 1.76 0.32 4.11
N TYR A 161 0.96 -0.68 4.48
CA TYR A 161 -0.17 -0.48 5.38
C TYR A 161 0.27 -0.33 6.83
N LEU A 162 1.31 -1.04 7.27
CA LEU A 162 1.92 -0.77 8.58
C LEU A 162 2.41 0.67 8.65
N GLY A 163 3.05 1.17 7.59
CA GLY A 163 3.46 2.57 7.49
C GLY A 163 2.29 3.55 7.63
N LEU A 164 1.15 3.27 7.00
CA LEU A 164 -0.06 4.07 7.18
C LEU A 164 -0.62 4.01 8.60
N GLU A 165 -0.60 2.85 9.25
CA GLU A 165 -1.03 2.69 10.64
C GLU A 165 -0.12 3.41 11.63
N ARG A 166 1.18 3.50 11.33
CA ARG A 166 2.21 4.20 12.10
C ARG A 166 2.46 5.63 11.62
N SER A 167 1.46 6.27 11.00
CA SER A 167 1.60 7.62 10.44
C SER A 167 0.77 8.68 11.15
N ALA A 168 1.30 9.91 11.19
CA ALA A 168 0.56 11.10 11.59
C ALA A 168 -0.26 11.66 10.42
N TRP A 169 0.25 11.52 9.20
CA TRP A 169 -0.36 12.06 8.00
C TRP A 169 0.11 11.32 6.74
N ASN A 170 -0.70 11.36 5.68
CA ASN A 170 -0.28 10.88 4.37
C ASN A 170 -0.86 11.74 3.24
N VAL A 171 -0.23 11.68 2.07
CA VAL A 171 -0.65 12.36 0.84
C VAL A 171 -0.59 11.40 -0.34
N PHE A 172 -1.64 11.39 -1.16
CA PHE A 172 -1.61 10.71 -2.45
C PHE A 172 -1.29 11.69 -3.56
N ALA A 173 -0.48 11.24 -4.51
CA ALA A 173 -0.14 11.95 -5.73
C ALA A 173 -0.24 11.02 -6.93
N VAL A 174 -0.67 11.53 -8.07
CA VAL A 174 -0.66 10.82 -9.35
C VAL A 174 0.62 11.18 -10.09
N LEU A 175 1.40 10.16 -10.45
CA LEU A 175 2.67 10.33 -11.16
C LEU A 175 2.47 10.27 -12.68
N CYS A 176 1.71 9.29 -13.14
CA CYS A 176 1.42 9.07 -14.56
C CYS A 176 -0.06 8.75 -14.78
N PHE A 177 -0.64 9.27 -15.86
CA PHE A 177 -1.91 8.77 -16.41
C PHE A 177 -1.62 7.89 -17.61
N VAL A 178 -2.16 6.67 -17.63
CA VAL A 178 -1.92 5.73 -18.72
C VAL A 178 -3.17 5.64 -19.62
N PRO A 179 -3.06 5.97 -20.92
CA PRO A 179 -4.18 5.96 -21.84
C PRO A 179 -4.85 4.58 -21.96
N MET A 180 -6.17 4.58 -22.13
CA MET A 180 -6.96 3.34 -22.24
C MET A 180 -6.68 2.55 -23.53
N GLY A 181 -6.30 3.23 -24.62
CA GLY A 181 -6.01 2.64 -25.93
C GLY A 181 -4.54 2.26 -26.18
N MET A 182 -3.70 2.33 -25.14
CA MET A 182 -2.29 1.94 -25.26
C MET A 182 -2.16 0.42 -25.38
N GLU A 183 -1.41 -0.03 -26.38
CA GLU A 183 -1.05 -1.45 -26.55
C GLU A 183 -0.09 -1.90 -25.45
N GLU A 184 -0.11 -3.20 -25.14
CA GLU A 184 0.79 -3.81 -24.14
C GLU A 184 0.83 -3.07 -22.79
N VAL A 185 -0.34 -2.58 -22.38
CA VAL A 185 -0.50 -1.71 -21.21
C VAL A 185 0.05 -2.31 -19.92
N ALA A 186 0.01 -3.63 -19.76
CA ALA A 186 0.55 -4.30 -18.59
C ALA A 186 2.08 -4.09 -18.48
N LEU A 187 2.82 -4.28 -19.58
CA LEU A 187 4.27 -4.09 -19.61
C LEU A 187 4.62 -2.61 -19.39
N THR A 188 3.89 -1.71 -20.05
CA THR A 188 4.05 -0.25 -19.87
C THR A 188 3.85 0.14 -18.41
N MET A 189 2.77 -0.32 -17.78
CA MET A 189 2.45 0.00 -16.39
C MET A 189 3.55 -0.54 -15.45
N ASN A 190 3.99 -1.79 -15.61
CA ASN A 190 5.06 -2.37 -14.80
C ASN A 190 6.37 -1.57 -14.91
N VAL A 191 6.74 -1.14 -16.11
CA VAL A 191 7.95 -0.34 -16.33
C VAL A 191 7.80 1.07 -15.77
N LEU A 192 6.63 1.71 -15.88
CA LEU A 192 6.40 3.02 -15.28
C LEU A 192 6.41 2.95 -13.74
N GLU A 193 5.80 1.93 -13.14
CA GLU A 193 5.86 1.71 -11.70
C GLU A 193 7.30 1.48 -11.25
N MET A 194 8.05 0.64 -11.96
CA MET A 194 9.48 0.39 -11.69
C MET A 194 10.31 1.67 -11.81
N LEU A 195 10.11 2.45 -12.87
CA LEU A 195 10.80 3.73 -13.06
C LEU A 195 10.51 4.70 -11.92
N MET A 196 9.24 4.86 -11.53
CA MET A 196 8.86 5.74 -10.43
C MET A 196 9.42 5.25 -9.09
N CYS A 197 9.38 3.93 -8.84
CA CYS A 197 10.03 3.30 -7.70
C CYS A 197 11.52 3.63 -7.62
N LEU A 198 12.21 3.62 -8.76
CA LEU A 198 13.62 3.99 -8.86
C LEU A 198 13.79 5.49 -8.58
N ILE A 199 13.13 6.39 -9.31
CA ILE A 199 13.25 7.86 -9.13
C ILE A 199 13.06 8.29 -7.66
N PHE A 200 12.00 7.77 -7.02
CA PHE A 200 11.66 8.08 -5.63
C PHE A 200 12.41 7.22 -4.62
N ARG A 201 13.24 6.28 -5.08
CA ARG A 201 14.01 5.32 -4.27
C ARG A 201 13.10 4.65 -3.24
N SER A 202 11.98 4.05 -3.68
CA SER A 202 10.99 3.44 -2.79
C SER A 202 11.14 1.92 -2.61
N LEU A 203 11.95 1.26 -3.44
CA LEU A 203 12.31 -0.16 -3.34
C LEU A 203 13.32 -0.45 -2.22
N PRO A 204 13.55 -1.70 -1.83
CA PRO A 204 14.58 -2.02 -0.84
C PRO A 204 15.98 -1.69 -1.36
N VAL A 205 16.93 -1.39 -0.47
CA VAL A 205 18.31 -0.96 -0.80
C VAL A 205 18.98 -1.95 -1.74
N GLU A 206 18.86 -3.26 -1.50
CA GLU A 206 19.46 -4.26 -2.38
C GLU A 206 18.81 -4.26 -3.78
N SER A 207 17.50 -4.02 -3.86
CA SER A 207 16.82 -3.87 -5.15
C SER A 207 17.28 -2.60 -5.87
N LEU A 208 17.45 -1.49 -5.16
CA LEU A 208 17.98 -0.25 -5.73
C LEU A 208 19.40 -0.45 -6.29
N ARG A 209 20.25 -1.20 -5.59
CA ARG A 209 21.62 -1.50 -6.06
C ARG A 209 21.64 -2.27 -7.36
N VAL A 210 20.72 -3.21 -7.52
CA VAL A 210 20.57 -4.07 -8.72
C VAL A 210 20.04 -3.27 -9.91
N TRP A 211 19.06 -2.40 -9.69
CA TRP A 211 18.27 -1.81 -10.77
C TRP A 211 18.65 -0.37 -11.14
N LEU A 212 19.42 0.32 -10.31
CA LEU A 212 19.97 1.62 -10.65
C LEU A 212 21.29 1.47 -11.43
N PRO A 213 21.54 2.40 -12.39
CA PRO A 213 22.82 2.47 -13.10
C PRO A 213 23.99 2.42 -12.12
N PRO A 214 25.10 1.73 -12.45
CA PRO A 214 26.30 1.73 -11.61
C PRO A 214 26.88 3.15 -11.48
N ASP A 215 27.60 3.40 -10.38
CA ASP A 215 28.18 4.73 -10.09
C ASP A 215 29.30 5.13 -11.09
N ASN A 216 29.70 4.20 -11.95
CA ASN A 216 30.91 4.27 -12.77
C ASN A 216 30.58 4.13 -14.27
N GLU A 217 29.69 4.93 -14.85
CA GLU A 217 29.56 4.93 -16.31
C GLU A 217 29.65 6.33 -16.89
N GLU A 218 30.91 6.73 -17.12
CA GLU A 218 31.31 7.64 -18.19
C GLU A 218 30.91 7.10 -19.60
N GLU A 219 30.37 5.87 -19.70
CA GLU A 219 30.11 5.18 -20.97
C GLU A 219 28.91 5.67 -21.78
N ASP A 220 27.89 6.28 -21.17
CA ASP A 220 26.72 6.78 -21.92
C ASP A 220 26.92 8.20 -22.49
N GLY A 221 28.10 8.81 -22.31
CA GLY A 221 28.43 10.13 -22.83
C GLY A 221 27.60 11.29 -22.26
N THR A 222 26.67 11.02 -21.34
CA THR A 222 25.81 12.02 -20.69
C THR A 222 26.46 12.65 -19.46
N GLY A 223 27.42 11.97 -18.82
CA GLY A 223 28.13 12.44 -17.62
C GLY A 223 27.27 12.54 -16.35
N VAL A 224 26.09 11.91 -16.33
CA VAL A 224 25.12 12.00 -15.23
C VAL A 224 25.31 10.85 -14.25
N VAL A 225 25.74 11.16 -13.02
CA VAL A 225 25.90 10.18 -11.94
C VAL A 225 24.56 9.99 -11.22
N VAL A 226 24.04 8.76 -11.22
CA VAL A 226 22.78 8.40 -10.57
C VAL A 226 23.06 7.79 -9.19
N SER A 227 22.83 8.56 -8.12
CA SER A 227 23.07 8.05 -6.76
C SER A 227 22.16 6.88 -6.40
N LYS A 228 22.74 5.80 -5.88
CA LYS A 228 22.02 4.62 -5.37
C LYS A 228 21.43 4.80 -3.97
N GLU A 229 21.80 5.88 -3.28
CA GLU A 229 21.34 6.15 -1.93
C GLU A 229 19.87 6.59 -1.90
N ARG A 230 19.27 6.49 -0.71
CA ARG A 230 17.93 7.02 -0.45
C ARG A 230 17.91 8.53 -0.68
N ARG A 231 16.79 9.05 -1.15
CA ARG A 231 16.59 10.50 -1.27
C ARG A 231 16.53 11.12 0.12
N THR A 232 17.04 12.35 0.22
CA THR A 232 16.91 13.17 1.43
C THR A 232 15.74 14.13 1.28
N SER A 233 15.02 14.31 2.37
CA SER A 233 13.90 15.23 2.51
C SER A 233 14.16 16.18 3.67
N ARG A 234 13.28 17.16 3.84
CA ARG A 234 13.26 18.02 5.03
C ARG A 234 13.10 17.21 6.32
N GLU A 235 12.43 16.07 6.23
CA GLU A 235 12.17 15.11 7.29
C GLU A 235 13.33 14.09 7.50
N GLY A 236 14.46 14.29 6.82
CA GLY A 236 15.63 13.40 6.86
C GLY A 236 15.67 12.43 5.68
N VAL A 237 16.37 11.31 5.85
CA VAL A 237 16.46 10.26 4.83
C VAL A 237 15.08 9.64 4.60
N MET A 238 14.62 9.61 3.36
CA MET A 238 13.33 9.06 3.01
C MET A 238 13.35 7.52 3.03
N GLY A 239 12.35 6.92 3.67
CA GLY A 239 12.16 5.47 3.67
C GLY A 239 11.38 4.98 2.45
N GLY A 240 11.68 3.76 2.01
CA GLY A 240 10.94 3.07 0.95
C GLY A 240 10.00 2.01 1.49
N LEU A 241 8.79 1.95 0.96
CA LEU A 241 7.75 1.01 1.40
C LEU A 241 7.38 -0.02 0.33
N ASN A 242 7.99 0.03 -0.85
CA ASN A 242 7.84 -1.01 -1.86
C ASN A 242 8.70 -2.21 -1.46
N ILE A 243 8.08 -3.39 -1.38
CA ILE A 243 8.79 -4.66 -1.11
C ILE A 243 8.73 -5.61 -2.31
N ALA A 244 7.71 -5.50 -3.15
CA ALA A 244 7.58 -6.32 -4.36
C ALA A 244 8.23 -5.60 -5.53
N CYS A 245 8.94 -6.35 -6.39
CA CYS A 245 9.44 -5.82 -7.64
C CYS A 245 8.25 -5.60 -8.60
N PRO A 246 8.02 -4.37 -9.11
CA PRO A 246 6.93 -4.10 -10.04
C PRO A 246 6.97 -4.97 -11.30
N LEU A 247 8.15 -5.42 -11.72
CA LEU A 247 8.34 -6.24 -12.91
C LEU A 247 7.79 -7.66 -12.77
N ASP A 248 7.57 -8.15 -11.55
CA ASP A 248 6.99 -9.48 -11.29
C ASP A 248 5.46 -9.53 -11.51
N GLN A 249 4.82 -8.37 -11.65
CA GLN A 249 3.36 -8.31 -11.78
C GLN A 249 2.89 -8.98 -13.07
N GLY A 250 2.01 -9.98 -12.90
CA GLY A 250 1.48 -10.80 -13.99
C GLY A 250 2.39 -11.96 -14.41
N LEU A 251 3.59 -12.08 -13.83
CA LEU A 251 4.55 -13.15 -14.15
C LEU A 251 4.61 -14.23 -13.07
N THR A 252 4.53 -13.82 -11.81
CA THR A 252 4.61 -14.73 -10.67
C THR A 252 3.37 -14.56 -9.81
N SER A 253 2.74 -15.68 -9.45
CA SER A 253 1.68 -15.67 -8.44
C SER A 253 2.26 -15.15 -7.13
N PHE A 254 1.48 -14.35 -6.40
CA PHE A 254 1.89 -13.77 -5.12
C PHE A 254 2.41 -14.82 -4.11
N LYS A 255 1.94 -16.07 -4.20
CA LYS A 255 2.39 -17.17 -3.33
C LYS A 255 3.78 -17.70 -3.67
N ASP A 256 4.22 -17.49 -4.90
CA ASP A 256 5.46 -18.04 -5.46
C ASP A 256 6.56 -16.97 -5.56
N GLN A 257 6.23 -15.71 -5.21
CA GLN A 257 7.22 -14.64 -5.16
C GLN A 257 8.21 -14.90 -4.00
N PRO A 258 9.53 -14.88 -4.28
CA PRO A 258 10.51 -15.00 -3.23
C PRO A 258 10.37 -13.82 -2.26
N PHE A 259 10.52 -14.10 -0.97
CA PHE A 259 10.57 -13.03 0.02
C PHE A 259 11.80 -12.16 -0.26
N VAL A 260 11.59 -10.86 -0.40
CA VAL A 260 12.68 -9.92 -0.68
C VAL A 260 13.53 -9.75 0.57
N ASP A 261 14.84 -9.78 0.39
CA ASP A 261 15.79 -9.54 1.47
C ASP A 261 15.72 -8.06 1.90
N LEU A 262 15.38 -7.84 3.17
CA LEU A 262 15.30 -6.53 3.81
C LEU A 262 16.34 -6.38 4.93
N SER A 263 17.32 -7.30 5.01
CA SER A 263 18.34 -7.29 6.06
C SER A 263 19.21 -6.01 6.05
N GLY A 264 19.36 -5.38 4.88
CA GLY A 264 20.07 -4.11 4.72
C GLY A 264 19.24 -2.85 5.02
N GLU A 265 17.98 -2.97 5.42
CA GLU A 265 17.13 -1.81 5.73
C GLU A 265 17.34 -1.34 7.18
N GLU A 266 17.81 -0.11 7.37
CA GLU A 266 17.98 0.48 8.71
C GLU A 266 16.72 1.20 9.23
N ASP A 267 15.67 1.30 8.41
CA ASP A 267 14.44 1.98 8.79
C ASP A 267 13.70 1.22 9.91
N GLU A 268 13.47 1.90 11.04
CA GLU A 268 12.85 1.34 12.24
C GLU A 268 11.47 0.70 11.96
N LEU A 269 10.68 1.26 11.05
CA LEU A 269 9.38 0.71 10.66
C LEU A 269 9.54 -0.62 9.91
N VAL A 270 10.58 -0.74 9.09
CA VAL A 270 10.89 -1.99 8.38
C VAL A 270 11.31 -3.06 9.38
N GLN A 271 12.14 -2.71 10.34
CA GLN A 271 12.56 -3.62 11.41
C GLN A 271 11.37 -4.06 12.28
N GLU A 272 10.46 -3.15 12.62
CA GLU A 272 9.19 -3.50 13.31
C GLU A 272 8.38 -4.51 12.49
N TRP A 273 8.23 -4.26 11.18
CA TRP A 273 7.48 -5.15 10.29
C TRP A 273 8.09 -6.55 10.19
N LEU A 274 9.42 -6.64 10.10
CA LEU A 274 10.14 -7.91 10.08
C LEU A 274 9.90 -8.69 11.38
N GLY A 275 9.96 -8.03 12.54
CA GLY A 275 9.63 -8.63 13.82
C GLY A 275 8.19 -9.15 13.89
N GLU A 276 7.21 -8.39 13.36
CA GLU A 276 5.82 -8.86 13.28
C GLU A 276 5.65 -10.10 12.38
N LEU A 277 6.39 -10.16 11.27
CA LEU A 277 6.36 -11.30 10.37
C LEU A 277 6.97 -12.55 11.02
N GLU A 278 8.07 -12.39 11.75
CA GLU A 278 8.69 -13.49 12.49
C GLU A 278 7.76 -14.02 13.57
N ARG A 279 7.17 -13.15 14.40
CA ARG A 279 6.16 -13.53 15.40
C ARG A 279 5.00 -14.30 14.78
N LYS A 280 4.42 -13.80 13.68
CA LYS A 280 3.32 -14.49 12.97
C LYS A 280 3.74 -15.84 12.39
N ARG A 281 5.01 -16.01 11.98
CA ARG A 281 5.55 -17.29 11.50
C ARG A 281 5.72 -18.28 12.64
N GLU A 282 6.14 -17.81 13.82
CA GLU A 282 6.27 -18.64 15.03
C GLU A 282 4.91 -19.11 15.53
N GLU A 283 3.93 -18.21 15.65
CA GLU A 283 2.54 -18.55 16.02
C GLU A 283 1.98 -19.64 15.12
N LYS A 284 2.12 -19.49 13.79
CA LYS A 284 1.70 -20.53 12.83
C LYS A 284 2.45 -21.85 12.97
N ARG A 285 3.70 -21.83 13.41
CA ARG A 285 4.48 -23.07 13.67
C ARG A 285 4.00 -23.75 14.95
N GLU A 286 3.62 -22.99 15.95
CA GLU A 286 3.04 -23.51 17.20
C GLU A 286 1.65 -24.10 16.97
N GLU A 287 0.76 -23.39 16.27
CA GLU A 287 -0.57 -23.90 15.88
C GLU A 287 -0.46 -25.24 15.14
N LYS A 288 0.44 -25.34 14.15
CA LYS A 288 0.68 -26.60 13.43
C LYS A 288 1.25 -27.71 14.32
N ARG A 289 2.01 -27.38 15.37
CA ARG A 289 2.54 -28.37 16.32
C ARG A 289 1.44 -28.85 17.26
N GLU A 290 0.53 -27.97 17.67
CA GLU A 290 -0.64 -28.32 18.47
C GLU A 290 -1.61 -29.20 17.68
N GLU A 291 -1.95 -28.82 16.44
CA GLU A 291 -2.80 -29.61 15.54
C GLU A 291 -2.25 -31.03 15.37
N LYS A 292 -0.93 -31.17 15.12
CA LYS A 292 -0.27 -32.48 15.04
C LYS A 292 -0.30 -33.28 16.35
N ARG A 293 -0.27 -32.60 17.50
CA ARG A 293 -0.36 -33.25 18.82
C ARG A 293 -1.78 -33.75 19.09
N GLU A 294 -2.79 -32.96 18.73
CA GLU A 294 -4.19 -33.35 18.83
C GLU A 294 -4.52 -34.52 17.89
N GLU A 295 -4.04 -34.49 16.65
CA GLU A 295 -4.18 -35.59 15.69
C GLU A 295 -3.56 -36.90 16.24
N LYS A 296 -2.33 -36.83 16.78
CA LYS A 296 -1.69 -37.98 17.41
C LYS A 296 -2.44 -38.49 18.65
N ARG A 297 -2.98 -37.60 19.49
CA ARG A 297 -3.79 -37.97 20.66
C ARG A 297 -5.07 -38.68 20.22
N GLY A 298 -5.80 -38.13 19.25
CA GLY A 298 -7.01 -38.73 18.70
C GLY A 298 -6.75 -40.09 18.03
N MET A 299 -5.62 -40.25 17.33
CA MET A 299 -5.20 -41.53 16.78
C MET A 299 -4.84 -42.55 17.88
N SER A 300 -4.11 -42.12 18.91
CA SER A 300 -3.77 -42.96 20.06
C SER A 300 -5.01 -43.42 20.83
N GLU A 301 -6.02 -42.55 20.97
CA GLU A 301 -7.29 -42.89 21.63
C GLU A 301 -8.10 -43.90 20.81
N LYS A 302 -8.18 -43.74 19.48
CA LYS A 302 -8.78 -44.74 18.59
C LYS A 302 -8.09 -46.10 18.69
N VAL A 303 -6.76 -46.13 18.66
CA VAL A 303 -5.99 -47.38 18.79
C VAL A 303 -6.16 -48.04 20.17
N LEU A 304 -6.29 -47.24 21.23
CA LEU A 304 -6.60 -47.73 22.58
C LEU A 304 -8.01 -48.32 22.67
N LEU A 305 -8.99 -47.73 21.99
CA LEU A 305 -10.36 -48.25 21.89
C LEU A 305 -10.41 -49.56 21.10
N GLU A 306 -9.66 -49.67 20.00
CA GLU A 306 -9.55 -50.91 19.21
C GLU A 306 -8.85 -52.04 19.99
N LYS A 307 -7.78 -51.73 20.74
CA LYS A 307 -7.07 -52.71 21.57
C LYS A 307 -7.84 -53.15 22.82
N LYS A 308 -8.76 -52.33 23.33
CA LYS A 308 -9.56 -52.67 24.52
C LYS A 308 -10.68 -53.67 24.24
N GLY A 309 -10.81 -54.20 23.02
CA GLY A 309 -11.49 -55.45 22.73
C GLY A 309 -12.85 -55.60 23.40
N GLY A 310 -13.89 -55.03 22.78
CA GLY A 310 -15.27 -55.20 23.23
C GLY A 310 -16.18 -54.02 22.97
N VAL A 311 -16.00 -53.29 21.86
CA VAL A 311 -17.01 -52.34 21.39
C VAL A 311 -17.56 -52.91 20.10
N ASP A 312 -18.77 -53.45 20.20
CA ASP A 312 -19.56 -53.89 19.05
C ASP A 312 -19.73 -52.67 18.12
N ILE A 313 -19.10 -52.73 16.94
CA ILE A 313 -19.10 -51.64 15.96
C ILE A 313 -20.55 -51.26 15.60
N GLY A 314 -21.48 -52.23 15.69
CA GLY A 314 -22.91 -52.00 15.50
C GLY A 314 -23.54 -51.09 16.56
N GLU A 315 -23.09 -51.12 17.81
CA GLU A 315 -23.65 -50.31 18.90
C GLU A 315 -23.21 -48.83 18.78
N VAL A 316 -21.97 -48.58 18.34
CA VAL A 316 -21.47 -47.22 18.09
C VAL A 316 -22.16 -46.59 16.87
N GLU A 317 -22.40 -47.37 15.82
CA GLU A 317 -23.15 -46.90 14.65
C GLU A 317 -24.63 -46.67 14.97
N ALA A 318 -25.26 -47.56 15.73
CA ALA A 318 -26.63 -47.37 16.21
C ALA A 318 -26.76 -46.11 17.08
N ARG A 319 -25.78 -45.85 17.95
CA ARG A 319 -25.75 -44.65 18.79
C ARG A 319 -25.52 -43.38 17.97
N LYS A 320 -24.63 -43.40 16.95
CA LYS A 320 -24.45 -42.28 16.02
C LYS A 320 -25.73 -42.00 15.22
N LYS A 321 -26.42 -43.04 14.77
CA LYS A 321 -27.70 -42.93 14.05
C LYS A 321 -28.81 -42.37 14.94
N ALA A 322 -28.89 -42.82 16.20
CA ALA A 322 -29.82 -42.29 17.19
C ALA A 322 -29.53 -40.82 17.55
N TYR A 323 -28.26 -40.42 17.66
CA TYR A 323 -27.90 -39.01 17.87
C TYR A 323 -28.22 -38.14 16.65
N ALA A 324 -28.01 -38.64 15.44
CA ALA A 324 -28.36 -37.94 14.20
C ALA A 324 -29.88 -37.80 14.02
N GLU A 325 -30.66 -38.82 14.35
CA GLU A 325 -32.14 -38.73 14.37
C GLU A 325 -32.65 -37.78 15.45
N LYS A 326 -32.05 -37.81 16.65
CA LYS A 326 -32.40 -36.90 17.74
C LYS A 326 -32.07 -35.44 17.37
N ALA A 327 -30.94 -35.19 16.72
CA ALA A 327 -30.56 -33.87 16.22
C ALA A 327 -31.49 -33.38 15.08
N ARG A 328 -31.94 -34.28 14.19
CA ARG A 328 -32.96 -33.96 13.17
C ARG A 328 -34.31 -33.62 13.79
N GLY A 329 -34.70 -34.30 14.87
CA GLY A 329 -35.90 -33.98 15.65
C GLY A 329 -35.86 -32.59 16.30
N TYR A 330 -34.70 -32.17 16.82
CA TYR A 330 -34.50 -30.81 17.35
C TYR A 330 -34.59 -29.74 16.26
N ASN A 331 -34.04 -29.97 15.06
CA ASN A 331 -34.15 -29.03 13.94
C ASN A 331 -35.58 -28.88 13.42
N MET A 332 -36.39 -29.96 13.40
CA MET A 332 -37.81 -29.89 13.01
C MET A 332 -38.67 -29.08 14.00
N HIS A 333 -38.34 -29.07 15.29
CA HIS A 333 -39.03 -28.24 16.27
C HIS A 333 -38.68 -26.75 16.16
N ILE A 334 -37.48 -26.41 15.69
CA ILE A 334 -37.05 -25.02 15.47
C ILE A 334 -37.76 -24.39 14.26
N GLU A 335 -38.08 -25.17 13.22
CA GLU A 335 -38.81 -24.69 12.04
C GLU A 335 -40.32 -24.53 12.24
N LYS A 336 -40.95 -25.26 13.17
CA LYS A 336 -42.42 -25.22 13.38
C LYS A 336 -42.90 -24.31 14.51
N ASP A 337 -42.15 -24.18 15.60
CA ASP A 337 -42.65 -23.50 16.82
C ASP A 337 -41.93 -22.18 17.16
N GLY A 338 -41.05 -21.70 16.26
CA GLY A 338 -40.30 -20.47 16.51
C GLY A 338 -39.22 -20.63 17.59
N VAL A 339 -38.29 -19.68 17.62
CA VAL A 339 -37.09 -19.75 18.47
C VAL A 339 -37.48 -19.72 19.95
N PHE A 340 -37.48 -20.88 20.61
CA PHE A 340 -37.61 -20.97 22.06
C PHE A 340 -36.27 -20.57 22.70
N VAL A 341 -36.18 -19.31 23.12
CA VAL A 341 -35.08 -18.84 23.98
C VAL A 341 -35.37 -19.32 25.39
N PRO A 342 -34.53 -20.21 25.98
CA PRO A 342 -34.73 -20.67 27.35
C PRO A 342 -34.74 -19.48 28.31
N HIS A 343 -35.67 -19.45 29.27
CA HIS A 343 -35.84 -18.33 30.22
C HIS A 343 -34.54 -18.00 30.98
N TRP A 344 -33.68 -19.00 31.21
CA TRP A 344 -32.35 -18.83 31.81
C TRP A 344 -31.38 -17.97 30.98
N VAL A 345 -31.50 -17.98 29.65
CA VAL A 345 -30.68 -17.14 28.75
C VAL A 345 -31.14 -15.69 28.84
N LEU A 346 -32.46 -15.44 28.94
CA LEU A 346 -32.99 -14.09 29.18
C LEU A 346 -32.60 -13.56 30.57
N LEU A 347 -32.65 -14.41 31.60
CA LEU A 347 -32.18 -14.07 32.94
C LEU A 347 -30.66 -13.80 32.98
N GLY A 348 -29.87 -14.57 32.22
CA GLY A 348 -28.43 -14.36 32.09
C GLY A 348 -28.09 -13.01 31.44
N VAL A 349 -28.78 -12.65 30.35
CA VAL A 349 -28.61 -11.34 29.71
C VAL A 349 -29.04 -10.20 30.63
N GLY A 350 -30.15 -10.37 31.37
CA GLY A 350 -30.58 -9.40 32.39
C GLY A 350 -29.56 -9.19 33.50
N ALA A 351 -28.94 -10.26 34.00
CA ALA A 351 -27.90 -10.19 35.03
C ALA A 351 -26.64 -9.47 34.55
N VAL A 352 -26.24 -9.66 33.28
CA VAL A 352 -25.09 -8.95 32.68
C VAL A 352 -25.37 -7.45 32.54
N ILE A 353 -26.58 -7.06 32.14
CA ILE A 353 -26.96 -5.64 32.01
C ILE A 353 -27.02 -4.96 33.38
N VAL A 354 -27.61 -5.61 34.39
CA VAL A 354 -27.65 -5.10 35.76
C VAL A 354 -26.25 -5.04 36.37
N GLY A 355 -25.43 -6.05 36.14
CA GLY A 355 -24.02 -6.06 36.54
C GLY A 355 -23.22 -4.92 35.92
N TRP A 356 -23.40 -4.67 34.62
CA TRP A 356 -22.74 -3.56 33.92
C TRP A 356 -23.22 -2.19 34.42
N ALA A 357 -24.51 -2.03 34.68
CA ALA A 357 -25.09 -0.79 35.22
C ALA A 357 -24.61 -0.50 36.64
N LEU A 358 -24.49 -1.52 37.50
CA LEU A 358 -23.96 -1.38 38.87
C LEU A 358 -22.44 -1.17 38.89
N PHE A 359 -21.70 -1.79 37.97
CA PHE A 359 -20.26 -1.59 37.87
C PHE A 359 -19.90 -0.19 37.36
N ARG A 360 -20.77 0.40 36.53
CA ARG A 360 -20.61 1.77 36.01
C ARG A 360 -21.16 2.85 36.96
N SER A 361 -21.96 2.50 37.97
CA SER A 361 -22.55 3.45 38.93
C SER A 361 -21.74 3.65 40.22
N SER A 362 -20.51 3.13 40.30
CA SER A 362 -19.58 3.39 41.42
C SER A 362 -18.97 4.80 41.37
N GLY A 363 -19.82 5.83 41.24
CA GLY A 363 -19.52 7.19 41.68
C GLY A 363 -19.88 7.32 43.16
N GLY A 364 -18.88 7.28 44.03
CA GLY A 364 -19.06 7.38 45.48
C GLY A 364 -19.76 8.67 45.96
N PRO A 365 -20.21 8.72 47.22
CA PRO A 365 -21.06 9.81 47.74
C PRO A 365 -20.29 11.14 47.80
N ARG A 366 -20.85 12.20 47.20
CA ARG A 366 -20.47 13.58 47.52
C ARG A 366 -20.89 13.87 48.96
N ARG A 367 -19.90 14.04 49.85
CA ARG A 367 -20.14 14.66 51.16
C ARG A 367 -20.52 16.13 50.94
N LEU A 368 -21.60 16.54 51.60
CA LEU A 368 -22.10 17.90 51.73
C LEU A 368 -21.05 18.85 52.29
#